data_AF-A0A2D5EQL3-F1
#
_entry.id   AF-A0A2D5EQL3-F1
#
_cell.length_a   1.000
_cell.length_b   1.000
_cell.length_c   1.000
_cell.angle_alpha   90.00
_cell.angle_beta   90.00
_cell.angle_gamma   90.00
#
_symmetry.space_group_name_H-M   'P 1'
#
loop_
_entity.id
_entity.type
_entity.pdbx_description
1 polymer ?
#
loop_
_entity_poly.entity_id
_entity_poly.type
_entity_poly.pdbx_seq_one_letter_code
_entity_poly.pdbx_strand_id
1 'polypeptide(L)'
;MAAIPEELVAVVVKDVSSRMENPQYAQLAVGQFVQAQPVVSQYLSAKSEKLGGEGVIHTAFHGELLSECFRRYHAREELPVLGFEELDQASQGDTAARFRELEPALADYVASNVDEDEVKKVLALVAVALHQSF
;
A
#
# COMPACT_ATOMS: atom_id res chain seq x y z
N MET A 1 -16.43 -6.92 0.78
CA MET A 1 -16.47 -5.94 1.89
C MET A 1 -16.85 -4.58 1.34
N ALA A 2 -17.13 -3.60 2.21
CA ALA A 2 -17.29 -2.21 1.77
C ALA A 2 -15.91 -1.57 1.54
N ALA A 3 -15.82 -0.72 0.53
CA ALA A 3 -14.61 0.00 0.18
C ALA A 3 -14.31 1.14 1.15
N ILE A 4 -13.04 1.53 1.24
CA ILE A 4 -12.58 2.67 2.02
C ILE A 4 -13.10 3.96 1.35
N PRO A 5 -13.81 4.83 2.10
CA PRO A 5 -14.39 6.05 1.55
C PRO A 5 -13.32 7.09 1.22
N GLU A 6 -13.56 7.89 0.18
CA GLU A 6 -12.67 8.95 -0.26
C GLU A 6 -12.34 9.95 0.85
N GLU A 7 -13.32 10.29 1.70
CA GLU A 7 -13.11 11.21 2.81
C GLU A 7 -12.07 10.70 3.80
N LEU A 8 -12.02 9.38 4.05
CA LEU A 8 -11.01 8.80 4.93
C LEU A 8 -9.63 8.84 4.28
N VAL A 9 -9.54 8.54 2.98
CA VAL A 9 -8.28 8.64 2.23
C VAL A 9 -7.76 10.08 2.28
N ALA A 10 -8.61 11.07 2.05
CA ALA A 10 -8.24 12.48 2.11
C ALA A 10 -7.73 12.91 3.50
N VAL A 11 -8.36 12.43 4.58
CA VAL A 11 -7.90 12.67 5.95
C VAL A 11 -6.52 12.05 6.18
N VAL A 12 -6.31 10.79 5.78
CA VAL A 12 -5.02 10.11 5.94
C VAL A 12 -3.93 10.82 5.14
N VAL A 13 -4.20 11.17 3.87
CA VAL A 13 -3.24 11.91 3.04
C VAL A 13 -2.87 13.23 3.69
N LYS A 14 -3.85 14.01 4.17
CA LYS A 14 -3.58 15.27 4.87
C LYS A 14 -2.71 15.08 6.11
N ASP A 15 -3.01 14.08 6.93
CA ASP A 15 -2.23 13.78 8.13
C ASP A 15 -0.78 13.38 7.76
N VAL A 16 -0.62 12.48 6.80
CA VAL A 16 0.68 12.02 6.31
C VAL A 16 1.48 13.19 5.74
N SER A 17 0.86 14.04 4.91
CA SER A 17 1.50 15.24 4.35
C SER A 17 1.98 16.21 5.44
N SER A 18 1.21 16.39 6.52
CA SER A 18 1.66 17.23 7.65
C SER A 18 2.86 16.62 8.38
N ARG A 19 2.92 15.29 8.50
CA ARG A 19 4.05 14.60 9.15
C ARG A 19 5.30 14.58 8.29
N MET A 20 5.17 14.69 6.96
CA MET A 20 6.30 14.82 6.04
C MET A 20 7.12 16.10 6.24
N GLU A 21 6.62 17.08 7.00
CA GLU A 21 7.43 18.21 7.47
C GLU A 21 8.59 17.75 8.38
N ASN A 22 8.45 16.58 9.02
CA ASN A 22 9.53 15.93 9.75
C ASN A 22 10.43 15.14 8.78
N PRO A 23 11.72 15.50 8.63
CA PRO A 23 12.63 14.83 7.69
C PRO A 23 12.85 13.34 7.96
N GLN A 24 12.61 12.87 9.20
CA GLN A 24 12.75 11.46 9.55
C GLN A 24 11.47 10.64 9.31
N TYR A 25 10.33 11.29 9.08
CA TYR A 25 9.04 10.59 9.03
C TYR A 25 8.96 9.61 7.86
N ALA A 26 9.44 9.98 6.67
CA ALA A 26 9.45 9.09 5.52
C ALA A 26 10.23 7.78 5.81
N GLN A 27 11.38 7.89 6.48
CA GLN A 27 12.18 6.74 6.85
C GLN A 27 11.48 5.86 7.90
N LEU A 28 10.80 6.48 8.86
CA LEU A 28 10.00 5.75 9.85
C LEU A 28 8.82 5.02 9.21
N ALA A 29 8.08 5.66 8.31
CA ALA A 29 6.96 5.06 7.59
C ALA A 29 7.40 3.85 6.76
N VAL A 30 8.49 3.97 6.02
CA VAL A 30 9.10 2.85 5.28
C VAL A 30 9.50 1.72 6.22
N GLY A 31 10.14 2.04 7.34
CA GLY A 31 10.53 1.05 8.35
C GLY A 31 9.33 0.33 8.98
N GLN A 32 8.25 1.05 9.27
CA GLN A 32 7.01 0.51 9.81
C GLN A 32 6.38 -0.49 8.85
N PHE A 33 6.24 -0.12 7.58
CA PHE A 33 5.70 -1.02 6.56
C PHE A 33 6.53 -2.29 6.41
N VAL A 34 7.86 -2.15 6.36
CA VAL A 34 8.76 -3.29 6.19
C VAL A 34 8.67 -4.26 7.38
N GLN A 35 8.54 -3.73 8.60
CA GLN A 35 8.38 -4.54 9.81
C GLN A 35 7.00 -5.20 9.89
N ALA A 36 5.94 -4.50 9.50
CA ALA A 36 4.57 -5.01 9.54
C ALA A 36 4.29 -6.04 8.43
N GLN A 37 4.93 -5.92 7.27
CA GLN A 37 4.70 -6.75 6.10
C GLN A 37 6.01 -7.38 5.57
N PRO A 38 6.61 -8.33 6.32
CA PRO A 38 7.90 -8.91 5.97
C PRO A 38 7.90 -9.67 4.65
N VAL A 39 6.81 -10.37 4.31
CA VAL A 39 6.71 -11.11 3.04
C VAL A 39 6.59 -10.16 1.85
N VAL A 40 5.80 -9.10 1.99
CA VAL A 40 5.75 -8.04 0.97
C VAL A 40 7.14 -7.42 0.78
N SER A 41 7.89 -7.20 1.86
CA SER A 41 9.26 -6.67 1.79
C SER A 41 10.24 -7.60 1.08
N GLN A 42 10.11 -8.91 1.28
CA GLN A 42 10.87 -9.91 0.51
C GLN A 42 10.49 -9.87 -0.97
N TYR A 43 9.20 -9.76 -1.28
CA TYR A 43 8.72 -9.60 -2.64
C TYR A 43 9.27 -8.32 -3.31
N LEU A 44 9.26 -7.18 -2.61
CA LEU A 44 9.86 -5.93 -3.10
C LEU A 44 11.36 -6.10 -3.38
N SER A 45 12.07 -6.76 -2.48
CA SER A 45 13.50 -7.04 -2.64
C SER A 45 13.77 -7.88 -3.89
N ALA A 46 12.94 -8.89 -4.16
CA ALA A 46 13.03 -9.70 -5.38
C ALA A 46 12.69 -8.92 -6.66
N LYS A 47 11.96 -7.80 -6.55
CA LYS A 47 11.62 -6.88 -7.65
C LYS A 47 12.57 -5.68 -7.75
N SER A 48 13.58 -5.60 -6.90
CA SER A 48 14.48 -4.44 -6.80
C SER A 48 15.20 -4.10 -8.12
N GLU A 49 15.54 -5.08 -8.97
CA GLU A 49 16.12 -4.83 -10.30
C GLU A 49 15.16 -4.06 -11.22
N LYS A 50 13.85 -4.27 -11.07
CA LYS A 50 12.82 -3.60 -11.87
C LYS A 50 12.36 -2.28 -11.26
N LEU A 51 12.25 -2.23 -9.93
CA LEU A 51 11.81 -1.05 -9.20
C LEU A 51 12.92 -0.01 -9.01
N GLY A 52 14.18 -0.44 -9.00
CA GLY A 52 15.28 0.35 -8.45
C GLY A 52 15.17 0.48 -6.92
N GLY A 53 16.26 0.96 -6.28
CA GLY A 53 16.27 1.17 -4.83
C GLY A 53 15.24 2.22 -4.38
N GLU A 54 15.09 3.29 -5.15
CA GLU A 54 14.11 4.35 -4.89
C GLU A 54 12.67 3.84 -5.03
N GLY A 55 12.38 3.05 -6.07
CA GLY A 55 11.04 2.47 -6.25
C GLY A 55 10.64 1.52 -5.12
N VAL A 56 11.59 0.78 -4.52
CA VAL A 56 11.33 -0.03 -3.32
C VAL A 56 10.93 0.86 -2.14
N ILE A 57 11.64 1.97 -1.92
CA ILE A 57 11.36 2.94 -0.84
C ILE A 57 10.01 3.60 -1.08
N HIS A 58 9.72 4.08 -2.30
CA HIS A 58 8.43 4.66 -2.67
C HIS A 58 7.29 3.66 -2.47
N THR A 59 7.47 2.41 -2.88
CA THR A 59 6.46 1.37 -2.68
C THR A 59 6.19 1.13 -1.20
N ALA A 60 7.22 1.06 -0.36
CA ALA A 60 7.05 0.88 1.08
C ALA A 60 6.36 2.10 1.74
N PHE A 61 6.73 3.31 1.33
CA PHE A 61 6.11 4.54 1.84
C PHE A 61 4.62 4.62 1.50
N HIS A 62 4.26 4.44 0.22
CA HIS A 62 2.85 4.44 -0.19
C HIS A 62 2.11 3.22 0.37
N GLY A 63 2.77 2.08 0.51
CA GLY A 63 2.23 0.90 1.17
C GLY A 63 1.85 1.17 2.64
N GLU A 64 2.64 1.98 3.36
CA GLU A 64 2.30 2.40 4.71
C GLU A 64 1.07 3.31 4.75
N LEU A 65 0.93 4.21 3.77
CA LEU A 65 -0.27 5.06 3.67
C LEU A 65 -1.52 4.23 3.40
N LEU A 66 -1.46 3.28 2.47
CA LEU A 66 -2.56 2.35 2.24
C LEU A 66 -2.87 1.56 3.52
N SER A 67 -1.84 1.12 4.23
CA SER A 67 -1.98 0.40 5.49
C SER A 67 -2.67 1.23 6.57
N GLU A 68 -2.35 2.52 6.68
CA GLU A 68 -3.00 3.47 7.58
C GLU A 68 -4.49 3.63 7.24
N CYS A 69 -4.84 3.71 5.95
CA CYS A 69 -6.24 3.73 5.51
C CYS A 69 -6.99 2.47 5.98
N PHE A 70 -6.43 1.28 5.75
CA PHE A 70 -7.05 0.02 6.19
C PHE A 70 -7.17 -0.07 7.72
N ARG A 71 -6.13 0.33 8.47
CA ARG A 71 -6.16 0.34 9.95
C ARG A 71 -7.28 1.22 10.47
N ARG A 72 -7.38 2.46 9.97
CA ARG A 72 -8.41 3.40 10.40
C ARG A 72 -9.81 2.94 9.99
N TYR A 73 -9.98 2.44 8.76
CA TYR A 73 -11.28 1.99 8.27
C TYR A 73 -11.82 0.80 9.06
N HIS A 74 -10.96 -0.18 9.38
CA HIS A 74 -11.32 -1.36 10.14
C HIS A 74 -11.21 -1.19 11.66
N ALA A 75 -10.86 0.01 12.13
CA ALA A 75 -10.60 0.29 13.54
C ALA A 75 -9.64 -0.72 14.19
N ARG A 76 -8.53 -1.05 13.50
CA ARG A 76 -7.48 -1.95 13.99
C ARG A 76 -6.16 -1.22 14.18
N GLU A 77 -5.44 -1.61 15.23
CA GLU A 77 -4.06 -1.16 15.46
C GLU A 77 -3.07 -1.88 14.53
N GLU A 78 -3.34 -3.14 14.21
CA GLU A 78 -2.50 -3.98 13.33
C GLU A 78 -3.31 -4.55 12.16
N LEU A 79 -2.66 -4.66 11.01
CA LEU A 79 -3.22 -5.32 9.83
C LEU A 79 -2.90 -6.81 9.86
N PRO A 80 -3.69 -7.65 9.16
CA PRO A 80 -3.26 -8.99 8.81
C PRO A 80 -1.87 -8.97 8.14
N VAL A 81 -0.97 -9.84 8.59
CA VAL A 81 0.34 -10.02 7.97
C VAL A 81 0.13 -10.87 6.72
N LEU A 82 0.42 -10.31 5.56
CA LEU A 82 0.27 -11.01 4.28
C LEU A 82 1.32 -12.11 4.12
N GLY A 83 0.91 -13.28 3.67
CA GLY A 83 1.76 -14.36 3.22
C GLY A 83 1.90 -14.40 1.69
N PHE A 84 2.68 -15.37 1.19
CA PHE A 84 2.81 -15.57 -0.26
C PHE A 84 1.50 -16.06 -0.88
N GLU A 85 0.67 -16.79 -0.12
CA GLU A 85 -0.62 -17.27 -0.61
C GLU A 85 -1.58 -16.12 -0.91
N GLU A 86 -1.70 -15.13 -0.02
CA GLU A 86 -2.53 -13.94 -0.23
C GLU A 86 -2.03 -13.10 -1.42
N LEU A 87 -0.71 -12.97 -1.57
CA LEU A 87 -0.12 -12.30 -2.72
C LEU A 87 -0.39 -13.06 -4.02
N ASP A 88 -0.29 -14.39 -4.02
CA ASP A 88 -0.56 -15.22 -5.18
C ASP A 88 -2.04 -15.14 -5.59
N GLN A 89 -2.97 -15.15 -4.63
CA GLN A 89 -4.41 -14.97 -4.88
C GLN A 89 -4.74 -13.55 -5.41
N ALA A 90 -4.10 -12.52 -4.85
CA ALA A 90 -4.25 -11.14 -5.31
C ALA A 90 -3.68 -10.91 -6.72
N SER A 91 -2.64 -11.68 -7.10
CA SER A 91 -2.02 -11.60 -8.42
C SER A 91 -2.84 -12.23 -9.55
N GLN A 92 -3.92 -12.97 -9.22
CA GLN A 92 -4.75 -13.62 -10.22
C GLN A 92 -5.54 -12.59 -11.05
N GLY A 93 -5.43 -12.69 -12.38
CA GLY A 93 -6.17 -11.86 -13.32
C GLY A 93 -5.61 -10.44 -13.44
N ASP A 94 -6.48 -9.47 -13.74
CA ASP A 94 -6.12 -8.06 -13.83
C ASP A 94 -6.18 -7.41 -12.44
N THR A 95 -5.06 -7.45 -11.71
CA THR A 95 -4.96 -6.88 -10.36
C THR A 95 -5.25 -5.38 -10.33
N ALA A 96 -4.92 -4.62 -11.37
CA ALA A 96 -5.17 -3.17 -11.40
C ALA A 96 -6.67 -2.86 -11.55
N ALA A 97 -7.36 -3.60 -12.44
CA ALA A 97 -8.82 -3.51 -12.55
C ALA A 97 -9.51 -3.91 -11.25
N ARG A 98 -9.08 -5.03 -10.64
CA ARG A 98 -9.60 -5.50 -9.35
C ARG A 98 -9.37 -4.48 -8.23
N PHE A 99 -8.20 -3.85 -8.19
CA PHE A 99 -7.91 -2.81 -7.19
C PHE A 99 -8.87 -1.64 -7.33
N ARG A 100 -9.11 -1.14 -8.54
CA ARG A 100 -10.06 -0.05 -8.79
C ARG A 100 -11.52 -0.44 -8.48
N GLU A 101 -11.89 -1.69 -8.68
CA GLU A 101 -13.23 -2.19 -8.33
C GLU A 101 -13.42 -2.31 -6.81
N LEU A 102 -12.43 -2.87 -6.10
CA LEU A 102 -12.50 -3.14 -4.67
C LEU A 102 -12.27 -1.89 -3.81
N GLU A 103 -11.35 -1.02 -4.23
CA GLU A 103 -10.89 0.15 -3.47
C GLU A 103 -10.69 1.36 -4.38
N PRO A 104 -11.76 1.91 -4.99
CA PRO A 104 -11.67 2.97 -6.00
C PRO A 104 -10.94 4.22 -5.50
N ALA A 105 -11.21 4.66 -4.26
CA ALA A 105 -10.57 5.85 -3.68
C ALA A 105 -9.06 5.67 -3.48
N LEU A 106 -8.62 4.48 -3.05
CA LEU A 106 -7.19 4.18 -2.93
C LEU A 106 -6.54 4.04 -4.32
N ALA A 107 -7.24 3.48 -5.29
CA ALA A 107 -6.76 3.37 -6.66
C ALA A 107 -6.53 4.75 -7.29
N ASP A 108 -7.46 5.69 -7.09
CA ASP A 108 -7.32 7.06 -7.58
C ASP A 108 -6.24 7.84 -6.84
N TYR A 109 -6.06 7.60 -5.54
CA TYR A 109 -4.90 8.11 -4.79
C TYR A 109 -3.58 7.63 -5.42
N VAL A 110 -3.42 6.32 -5.62
CA VAL A 110 -2.19 5.74 -6.21
C VAL A 110 -1.97 6.28 -7.63
N ALA A 111 -3.03 6.39 -8.43
CA ALA A 111 -2.93 6.92 -9.79
C ALA A 111 -2.47 8.39 -9.83
N SER A 112 -2.81 9.18 -8.80
CA SER A 112 -2.53 10.62 -8.76
C SER A 112 -1.21 10.98 -8.05
N ASN A 113 -0.66 10.07 -7.23
CA ASN A 113 0.49 10.37 -6.36
C ASN A 113 1.72 9.50 -6.64
N VAL A 114 1.60 8.49 -7.49
CA VAL A 114 2.70 7.64 -7.91
C VAL A 114 2.85 7.82 -9.41
N ASP A 115 4.07 7.97 -9.92
CA ASP A 115 4.30 8.11 -11.36
C ASP A 115 4.69 6.77 -11.98
N GLU A 116 5.47 5.97 -11.26
CA GLU A 116 6.09 4.74 -11.76
C GLU A 116 5.09 3.59 -11.86
N ASP A 117 4.89 3.08 -13.08
CA ASP A 117 3.95 1.98 -13.35
C ASP A 117 4.26 0.72 -12.56
N GLU A 118 5.53 0.40 -12.35
CA GLU A 118 5.92 -0.78 -11.56
C GLU A 118 5.55 -0.61 -10.08
N VAL A 119 5.68 0.59 -9.51
CA VAL A 119 5.25 0.89 -8.13
C VAL A 119 3.73 0.78 -8.04
N LYS A 120 2.98 1.36 -8.99
CA LYS A 120 1.51 1.25 -9.06
C LYS A 120 1.04 -0.21 -9.07
N LYS A 121 1.67 -1.05 -9.90
CA LYS A 121 1.33 -2.49 -9.99
C LYS A 121 1.52 -3.20 -8.66
N VAL A 122 2.61 -2.91 -7.95
CA VAL A 122 2.87 -3.53 -6.65
C VAL A 122 1.93 -3.02 -5.58
N LEU A 123 1.63 -1.72 -5.54
CA LEU A 123 0.65 -1.16 -4.62
C LEU A 123 -0.75 -1.73 -4.85
N ALA A 124 -1.15 -1.92 -6.11
CA ALA A 124 -2.41 -2.59 -6.44
C ALA A 124 -2.45 -4.03 -5.90
N LEU A 125 -1.36 -4.79 -6.07
CA LEU A 125 -1.24 -6.15 -5.53
C LEU A 125 -1.40 -6.17 -4.00
N VAL A 126 -0.67 -5.31 -3.31
CA VAL A 126 -0.72 -5.21 -1.84
C VAL A 126 -2.11 -4.81 -1.36
N ALA A 127 -2.73 -3.81 -1.99
CA ALA A 127 -4.07 -3.36 -1.61
C ALA A 127 -5.14 -4.44 -1.81
N VAL A 128 -5.08 -5.18 -2.92
CA VAL A 128 -5.99 -6.28 -3.21
C VAL A 128 -5.80 -7.43 -2.21
N ALA A 129 -4.55 -7.76 -1.85
CA ALA A 129 -4.25 -8.78 -0.84
C ALA A 129 -4.74 -8.36 0.56
N LEU A 130 -4.51 -7.11 0.96
CA LEU A 130 -5.02 -6.57 2.22
C LEU A 130 -6.55 -6.60 2.27
N HIS A 131 -7.24 -6.11 1.24
CA HIS A 131 -8.71 -6.12 1.18
C HIS A 131 -9.28 -7.54 1.34
N GLN A 132 -8.62 -8.56 0.78
CA GLN A 132 -9.08 -9.95 0.87
C GLN A 132 -8.85 -10.61 2.24
N SER A 133 -8.00 -10.01 3.07
CA SER A 133 -7.57 -10.55 4.35
C SER A 133 -8.46 -10.11 5.54
N PHE A 134 -9.57 -9.46 5.27
CA PHE A 134 -10.56 -8.97 6.24
C PHE A 134 -11.93 -9.63 6.03
#